data_AF-A0A5C7V0L3-F1
#
_entry.id   AF-A0A5C7V0L3-F1
#
_cell.length_a   1.000
_cell.length_b   1.000
_cell.length_c   1.000
_cell.angle_alpha   90.00
_cell.angle_beta   90.00
_cell.angle_gamma   90.00
#
_symmetry.space_group_name_H-M   'P 1'
#
loop_
_entity.id
_entity.type
_entity.pdbx_description
1 polymer ?
#
loop_
_entity_poly.entity_id
_entity_poly.type
_entity_poly.pdbx_seq_one_letter_code
_entity_poly.pdbx_strand_id
1 'polypeptide(L)'
;MSSSAPESRPVKPAFSITFPESLPVSARRGEIEAALSANQVVIVCGETGSGKTTQLPKIALAMGRGRLNGGGLIGHTQPRRIAASSVAKRIAEELKTPLGEVVGYKVRFQDRLSRDASVKLMTDGILLAETQSDPLLRAYDTLIIDEAHERSLNIDFLLGYIKQILPRRPDLKVVVTSTTIDAERFAEHFA
;
A
#
# COMPACT_ATOMS: atom_id res chain seq x y z
N MET A 1 7.26 17.56 -42.43
CA MET A 1 6.13 16.75 -41.91
C MET A 1 6.49 16.34 -40.50
N SER A 2 6.03 17.09 -39.50
CA SER A 2 6.34 16.82 -38.09
C SER A 2 5.31 15.83 -37.56
N SER A 3 5.75 14.61 -37.26
CA SER A 3 4.93 13.57 -36.65
C SER A 3 4.93 13.79 -35.15
N SER A 4 3.84 14.35 -34.61
CA SER A 4 3.59 14.42 -33.17
C SER A 4 3.43 13.02 -32.61
N ALA A 5 4.26 12.66 -31.62
CA ALA A 5 4.07 11.46 -30.81
C ALA A 5 2.69 11.51 -30.13
N PRO A 6 2.00 10.37 -29.95
CA PRO A 6 0.71 10.38 -29.27
C PRO A 6 0.94 10.68 -27.79
N GLU A 7 0.41 11.81 -27.31
CA GLU A 7 0.25 12.07 -25.88
C GLU A 7 -0.61 10.95 -25.29
N SER A 8 -0.01 10.11 -24.44
CA SER A 8 -0.73 9.10 -23.68
C SER A 8 -1.64 9.80 -22.67
N ARG A 9 -2.91 9.97 -23.03
CA ARG A 9 -3.94 10.38 -22.07
C ARG A 9 -3.97 9.38 -20.91
N PRO A 10 -4.03 9.82 -19.64
CA PRO A 10 -4.28 8.92 -18.53
C PRO A 10 -5.65 8.28 -18.75
N VAL A 11 -5.67 6.95 -18.87
CA VAL A 11 -6.90 6.17 -18.91
C VAL A 11 -7.57 6.36 -17.56
N LYS A 12 -8.66 7.13 -17.51
CA LYS A 12 -9.50 7.20 -16.31
C LYS A 12 -9.83 5.76 -15.88
N PRO A 13 -9.61 5.38 -14.60
CA PRO A 13 -10.01 4.06 -14.15
C PRO A 13 -11.50 3.86 -14.43
N ALA A 14 -11.85 2.70 -14.99
CA ALA A 14 -13.23 2.32 -15.31
C ALA A 14 -14.11 2.10 -14.07
N PHE A 15 -13.59 2.39 -12.87
CA PHE A 15 -14.25 2.21 -11.58
C PHE A 15 -14.13 3.48 -10.73
N SER A 16 -15.12 3.70 -9.87
CA SER A 16 -15.14 4.81 -8.90
C SER A 16 -14.59 4.36 -7.55
N ILE A 17 -13.65 5.12 -6.99
CA ILE A 17 -13.19 4.91 -5.62
C ILE A 17 -14.12 5.68 -4.67
N THR A 18 -14.81 4.97 -3.79
CA THR A 18 -15.67 5.56 -2.76
C THR A 18 -15.16 5.22 -1.36
N PHE A 19 -15.45 6.09 -0.39
CA PHE A 19 -15.02 5.93 1.00
C PHE A 19 -16.24 5.95 1.91
N PRO A 20 -16.52 4.88 2.69
CA PRO A 20 -17.63 4.88 3.62
C PRO A 20 -17.39 5.91 4.74
N GLU A 21 -18.23 6.95 4.82
CA GLU A 21 -18.08 8.04 5.81
C GLU A 21 -18.18 7.56 7.27
N SER A 22 -18.81 6.41 7.50
CA SER A 22 -18.91 5.79 8.83
C SER A 22 -17.58 5.27 9.37
N LEU A 23 -16.54 5.11 8.53
CA LEU A 23 -15.23 4.66 8.98
C LEU A 23 -14.36 5.87 9.40
N PRO A 24 -13.75 5.83 10.60
CA PRO A 24 -12.88 6.92 11.08
C PRO A 24 -11.76 7.31 10.10
N VAL A 25 -11.16 6.35 9.41
CA VAL A 25 -10.10 6.62 8.41
C VAL A 25 -10.65 7.38 7.20
N SER A 26 -11.88 7.09 6.77
CA SER A 26 -12.52 7.83 5.67
C SER A 26 -12.81 9.28 6.05
N ALA A 27 -13.26 9.52 7.29
CA ALA A 27 -13.55 10.87 7.79
C ALA A 27 -12.26 11.73 7.86
N ARG A 28 -11.11 11.12 8.14
CA ARG A 28 -9.80 11.80 8.15
C ARG A 28 -9.02 11.71 6.84
N ARG A 29 -9.67 11.34 5.73
CA ARG A 29 -9.00 11.15 4.42
C ARG A 29 -8.18 12.37 4.01
N GLY A 30 -8.72 13.58 4.14
CA GLY A 30 -8.00 14.81 3.76
C GLY A 30 -6.71 15.02 4.56
N GLU A 31 -6.72 14.74 5.86
CA GLU A 31 -5.53 14.79 6.73
C GLU A 31 -4.48 13.77 6.28
N ILE A 32 -4.91 12.54 5.96
CA ILE A 32 -4.03 11.46 5.49
C ILE A 32 -3.41 11.80 4.14
N GLU A 33 -4.20 12.33 3.20
CA GLU A 33 -3.72 12.74 1.86
C GLU A 33 -2.70 13.88 1.96
N ALA A 34 -2.94 14.86 2.83
CA ALA A 34 -2.00 15.93 3.09
C ALA A 34 -0.68 15.40 3.69
N ALA A 35 -0.76 14.51 4.69
CA ALA A 35 0.41 13.90 5.30
C ALA A 35 1.23 13.08 4.29
N LEU A 36 0.56 12.27 3.47
CA LEU A 36 1.18 11.45 2.42
C LEU A 36 1.84 12.30 1.33
N SER A 37 1.28 13.47 1.03
CA SER A 37 1.86 14.40 0.07
C SER A 37 3.14 15.03 0.62
N ALA A 38 3.10 15.51 1.87
CA ALA A 38 4.19 16.23 2.51
C ALA A 38 5.35 15.35 2.98
N ASN A 39 5.10 14.08 3.30
CA ASN A 39 6.09 13.20 3.95
C ASN A 39 6.35 11.94 3.12
N GLN A 40 7.59 11.45 3.15
CA GLN A 40 7.95 10.17 2.52
C GLN A 40 7.41 8.98 3.32
N VAL A 41 7.45 9.08 4.65
CA VAL A 41 6.94 8.09 5.60
C VAL A 41 5.82 8.71 6.42
N VAL A 42 4.70 8.01 6.57
CA VAL A 42 3.56 8.42 7.41
C VAL A 42 3.16 7.26 8.32
N ILE A 43 2.99 7.55 9.60
CA ILE A 43 2.49 6.59 10.58
C ILE A 43 1.01 6.88 10.81
N VAL A 44 0.15 5.88 10.59
CA VAL A 44 -1.29 5.99 10.77
C VAL A 44 -1.74 5.11 11.92
N CYS A 45 -2.08 5.75 13.03
CA CYS A 45 -2.55 5.09 14.24
C CYS A 45 -4.08 5.11 14.34
N GLY A 46 -4.64 4.02 14.87
CA GLY A 46 -6.06 3.96 15.23
C GLY A 46 -6.45 2.57 15.69
N GLU A 47 -7.60 2.44 16.32
CA GLU A 47 -8.10 1.14 16.82
C GLU A 47 -8.41 0.15 15.68
N THR A 48 -8.48 -1.14 16.00
CA THR A 48 -8.98 -2.15 15.08
C THR A 48 -10.42 -1.83 14.67
N GLY A 49 -10.76 -2.03 13.40
CA GLY A 49 -12.09 -1.68 12.87
C GLY A 49 -12.23 -0.22 12.39
N SER A 50 -11.21 0.63 12.58
CA SER A 50 -11.25 2.02 12.09
C SER A 50 -11.17 2.17 10.55
N GLY A 51 -10.86 1.09 9.84
CA GLY A 51 -10.81 1.05 8.38
C GLY A 51 -9.41 1.22 7.77
N LYS A 52 -8.32 1.27 8.57
CA LYS A 52 -6.94 1.46 8.07
C LYS A 52 -6.60 0.51 6.91
N THR A 53 -6.70 -0.78 7.19
CA THR A 53 -6.35 -1.89 6.28
C THR A 53 -7.07 -1.85 4.94
N THR A 54 -8.34 -1.41 4.90
CA THR A 54 -9.13 -1.42 3.65
C THR A 54 -9.10 -0.07 2.94
N GLN A 55 -9.01 1.04 3.67
CA GLN A 55 -9.14 2.38 3.10
C GLN A 55 -7.81 3.00 2.68
N LEU A 56 -6.70 2.78 3.40
CA LEU A 56 -5.39 3.35 3.06
C LEU A 56 -4.91 3.01 1.63
N PRO A 57 -4.99 1.76 1.13
CA PRO A 57 -4.61 1.48 -0.25
C PRO A 57 -5.52 2.17 -1.28
N LYS A 58 -6.80 2.37 -0.95
CA LYS A 58 -7.75 3.11 -1.81
C LYS A 58 -7.44 4.60 -1.82
N ILE A 59 -7.04 5.18 -0.68
CA ILE A 59 -6.58 6.57 -0.59
C ILE A 59 -5.34 6.76 -1.45
N ALA A 60 -4.32 5.90 -1.31
CA ALA A 60 -3.13 5.96 -2.14
C ALA A 60 -3.46 5.87 -3.64
N LEU A 61 -4.35 4.95 -4.02
CA LEU A 61 -4.82 4.81 -5.40
C LEU A 61 -5.53 6.08 -5.92
N ALA A 62 -6.37 6.71 -5.10
CA ALA A 62 -7.06 7.95 -5.43
C ALA A 62 -6.10 9.15 -5.54
N MET A 63 -4.98 9.13 -4.82
CA MET A 63 -3.90 10.11 -4.92
C MET A 63 -3.00 9.93 -6.17
N GLY A 64 -3.34 9.02 -7.09
CA GLY A 64 -2.55 8.79 -8.30
C GLY A 64 -1.38 7.82 -8.12
N ARG A 65 -1.34 7.03 -7.04
CA ARG A 65 -0.36 5.94 -6.87
C ARG A 65 -0.88 4.65 -7.50
N GLY A 66 -0.01 3.68 -7.77
CA GLY A 66 -0.40 2.42 -8.38
C GLY A 66 -0.25 2.40 -9.90
N ARG A 67 -0.13 1.20 -10.47
CA ARG A 67 0.15 0.99 -11.90
C ARG A 67 -0.89 1.58 -12.83
N LEU A 68 -2.16 1.57 -12.44
CA LEU A 68 -3.25 2.16 -13.24
C LEU A 68 -3.09 3.67 -13.42
N ASN A 69 -2.32 4.33 -12.55
CA ASN A 69 -1.99 5.75 -12.64
C ASN A 69 -0.60 5.99 -13.28
N GLY A 70 0.02 4.96 -13.89
CA GLY A 70 1.36 5.04 -14.49
C GLY A 70 2.52 4.87 -13.49
N GLY A 71 2.23 4.53 -12.23
CA GLY A 71 3.21 4.29 -11.18
C GLY A 71 3.65 2.83 -11.04
N GLY A 72 4.18 2.51 -9.85
CA GLY A 72 4.53 1.16 -9.43
C GLY A 72 3.35 0.43 -8.77
N LEU A 73 3.60 -0.69 -8.10
CA LEU A 73 2.61 -1.33 -7.24
C LEU A 73 2.44 -0.55 -5.93
N ILE A 74 1.21 -0.55 -5.41
CA ILE A 74 0.92 -0.33 -4.00
C ILE A 74 1.03 -1.69 -3.32
N GLY A 75 2.12 -1.92 -2.58
CA GLY A 75 2.33 -3.13 -1.80
C GLY A 75 1.73 -2.96 -0.41
N HIS A 76 0.87 -3.89 0.01
CA HIS A 76 0.23 -3.82 1.31
C HIS A 76 0.48 -5.13 2.06
N THR A 77 1.29 -5.08 3.12
CA THR A 77 1.60 -6.27 3.89
C THR A 77 0.54 -6.57 4.93
N GLN A 78 0.49 -7.83 5.36
CA GLN A 78 -0.36 -8.38 6.40
C GLN A 78 0.42 -9.49 7.12
N PRO A 79 0.35 -9.62 8.45
CA PRO A 79 1.10 -10.65 9.16
C PRO A 79 0.61 -12.07 8.84
N ARG A 80 -0.65 -12.21 8.41
CA ARG A 80 -1.31 -13.52 8.21
C ARG A 80 -1.80 -13.70 6.78
N ARG A 81 -1.64 -14.92 6.25
CA ARG A 81 -2.05 -15.26 4.86
C ARG A 81 -3.55 -15.07 4.62
N ILE A 82 -4.38 -15.52 5.58
CA ILE A 82 -5.85 -15.40 5.49
C ILE A 82 -6.27 -13.93 5.53
N ALA A 83 -5.58 -13.09 6.32
CA ALA A 83 -5.82 -11.66 6.34
C ALA A 83 -5.49 -11.03 4.99
N ALA A 84 -4.31 -11.33 4.42
CA ALA A 84 -3.92 -10.83 3.10
C ALA A 84 -4.96 -11.14 2.01
N SER A 85 -5.42 -12.39 1.91
CA SER A 85 -6.39 -12.78 0.89
C SER A 85 -7.79 -12.23 1.15
N SER A 86 -8.25 -12.21 2.41
CA SER A 86 -9.55 -11.65 2.80
C SER A 86 -9.62 -10.14 2.56
N VAL A 87 -8.57 -9.40 2.94
CA VAL A 87 -8.47 -7.95 2.72
C VAL A 87 -8.45 -7.63 1.22
N ALA A 88 -7.68 -8.39 0.42
CA ALA A 88 -7.68 -8.20 -1.03
C ALA A 88 -9.07 -8.36 -1.64
N LYS A 89 -9.79 -9.41 -1.23
CA LYS A 89 -11.16 -9.67 -1.65
C LYS A 89 -12.09 -8.52 -1.26
N ARG A 90 -12.00 -8.04 -0.01
CA ARG A 90 -12.81 -6.94 0.49
C ARG A 90 -12.57 -5.64 -0.28
N ILE A 91 -11.32 -5.27 -0.53
CA ILE A 91 -10.99 -4.05 -1.28
C ILE A 91 -11.48 -4.18 -2.73
N ALA A 92 -11.30 -5.35 -3.37
CA ALA A 92 -11.81 -5.59 -4.72
C ALA A 92 -13.35 -5.45 -4.80
N GLU A 93 -14.07 -5.97 -3.81
CA GLU A 93 -15.53 -5.81 -3.67
C GLU A 93 -15.93 -4.34 -3.51
N GLU A 94 -15.24 -3.58 -2.64
CA GLU A 94 -15.51 -2.15 -2.44
C GLU A 94 -15.23 -1.32 -3.71
N LEU A 95 -14.21 -1.69 -4.49
CA LEU A 95 -13.91 -1.07 -5.78
C LEU A 95 -14.81 -1.57 -6.92
N LYS A 96 -15.65 -2.58 -6.67
CA LYS A 96 -16.50 -3.25 -7.68
C LYS A 96 -15.69 -3.79 -8.86
N THR A 97 -14.52 -4.37 -8.57
CA THR A 97 -13.62 -4.96 -9.56
C THR A 97 -13.41 -6.44 -9.28
N PRO A 98 -13.17 -7.29 -10.30
CA PRO A 98 -12.78 -8.68 -10.07
C PRO A 98 -11.48 -8.79 -9.26
N LEU A 99 -11.44 -9.72 -8.31
CA LEU A 99 -10.23 -10.03 -7.56
C LEU A 99 -9.12 -10.53 -8.51
N GLY A 100 -7.97 -9.88 -8.44
CA GLY A 100 -6.80 -10.12 -9.28
C GLY A 100 -6.59 -9.05 -10.36
N GLU A 101 -7.62 -8.29 -10.74
CA GLU A 101 -7.51 -7.28 -11.80
C GLU A 101 -6.88 -6.00 -11.28
N VAL A 102 -7.57 -5.22 -10.45
CA VAL A 102 -7.03 -3.99 -9.85
C VAL A 102 -6.34 -4.27 -8.53
N VAL A 103 -6.95 -5.13 -7.72
CA VAL A 103 -6.47 -5.56 -6.41
C VAL A 103 -6.29 -7.07 -6.44
N GLY A 104 -5.12 -7.55 -6.04
CA GLY A 104 -4.84 -8.98 -5.91
C GLY A 104 -4.01 -9.28 -4.67
N TYR A 105 -3.63 -10.54 -4.51
CA TYR A 105 -2.76 -10.95 -3.42
C TYR A 105 -1.70 -11.96 -3.84
N LYS A 106 -0.65 -12.04 -3.03
CA LYS A 106 0.40 -13.06 -3.12
C LYS A 106 0.79 -13.51 -1.73
N VAL A 107 0.54 -14.78 -1.44
CA VAL A 107 0.97 -15.45 -0.20
C VAL A 107 1.77 -16.70 -0.57
N ARG A 108 2.40 -17.34 0.41
CA ARG A 108 3.16 -18.56 0.13
C ARG A 108 2.25 -19.63 -0.46
N PHE A 109 2.64 -20.18 -1.61
CA PHE A 109 1.94 -21.20 -2.40
C PHE A 109 0.64 -20.76 -3.08
N GLN A 110 0.26 -19.49 -3.01
CA GLN A 110 -0.96 -19.00 -3.65
C GLN A 110 -0.81 -17.56 -4.10
N ASP A 111 -1.08 -17.31 -5.37
CA ASP A 111 -1.13 -15.98 -5.95
C ASP A 111 -2.39 -15.80 -6.79
N ARG A 112 -2.95 -14.59 -6.70
CA ARG A 112 -4.03 -14.14 -7.56
C ARG A 112 -3.83 -12.65 -7.81
N LEU A 113 -2.99 -12.36 -8.78
CA LEU A 113 -2.57 -11.01 -9.14
C LEU A 113 -2.28 -10.96 -10.64
N SER A 114 -2.99 -10.12 -11.38
CA SER A 114 -2.69 -9.86 -12.78
C SER A 114 -1.43 -9.00 -12.90
N ARG A 115 -0.85 -8.94 -14.11
CA ARG A 115 0.27 -8.05 -14.39
C ARG A 115 -0.12 -6.57 -14.29
N ASP A 116 -1.39 -6.25 -14.52
CA ASP A 116 -1.89 -4.87 -14.55
C ASP A 116 -2.46 -4.40 -13.19
N ALA A 117 -2.46 -5.29 -12.19
CA ALA A 117 -2.91 -4.96 -10.85
C ALA A 117 -2.10 -3.83 -10.25
N SER A 118 -2.80 -2.95 -9.53
CA SER A 118 -2.22 -1.79 -8.88
C SER A 118 -1.97 -2.01 -7.40
N VAL A 119 -2.80 -2.81 -6.74
CA VAL A 119 -2.67 -3.11 -5.31
C VAL A 119 -2.35 -4.59 -5.12
N LYS A 120 -1.23 -4.88 -4.45
CA LYS A 120 -0.80 -6.24 -4.10
C LYS A 120 -0.82 -6.41 -2.58
N LEU A 121 -1.78 -7.18 -2.09
CA LEU A 121 -1.80 -7.66 -0.71
C LEU A 121 -0.83 -8.83 -0.59
N MET A 122 -0.03 -8.87 0.46
CA MET A 122 0.91 -9.98 0.66
C MET A 122 1.23 -10.18 2.12
N THR A 123 1.85 -11.31 2.45
CA THR A 123 2.44 -11.44 3.79
C THR A 123 3.77 -10.70 3.89
N ASP A 124 4.16 -10.29 5.09
CA ASP A 124 5.47 -9.66 5.34
C ASP A 124 6.62 -10.49 4.75
N GLY A 125 6.59 -11.81 4.98
CA GLY A 125 7.61 -12.72 4.44
C GLY A 125 7.68 -12.78 2.91
N ILE A 126 6.61 -12.43 2.19
CA ILE A 126 6.63 -12.33 0.72
C ILE A 126 7.34 -11.05 0.30
N LEU A 127 7.03 -9.91 0.93
CA LEU A 127 7.74 -8.66 0.65
C LEU A 127 9.23 -8.79 0.99
N LEU A 128 9.55 -9.40 2.14
CA LEU A 128 10.92 -9.63 2.57
C LEU A 128 11.67 -10.55 1.58
N ALA A 129 11.03 -11.61 1.09
CA ALA A 129 11.62 -12.47 0.07
C ALA A 129 11.89 -11.71 -1.26
N GLU A 130 11.00 -10.79 -1.65
CA GLU A 130 11.18 -9.99 -2.85
C GLU A 130 12.37 -9.01 -2.75
N THR A 131 12.81 -8.63 -1.55
CA THR A 131 14.05 -7.82 -1.39
C THR A 131 15.31 -8.53 -1.91
N GLN A 132 15.31 -9.86 -2.03
CA GLN A 132 16.48 -10.60 -2.53
C GLN A 132 16.68 -10.42 -4.04
N SER A 133 15.57 -10.34 -4.80
CA SER A 133 15.60 -10.16 -6.25
C SER A 133 15.40 -8.70 -6.68
N ASP A 134 14.74 -7.90 -5.85
CA ASP A 134 14.56 -6.45 -6.04
C ASP A 134 15.06 -5.69 -4.80
N PRO A 135 16.38 -5.47 -4.65
CA PRO A 135 16.96 -4.88 -3.44
C PRO A 135 16.60 -3.41 -3.20
N LEU A 136 15.93 -2.77 -4.15
CA LEU A 136 15.42 -1.41 -3.97
C LEU A 136 13.90 -1.35 -4.02
N LEU A 137 13.23 -2.50 -4.09
CA LEU A 137 11.77 -2.61 -4.18
C LEU A 137 11.20 -1.70 -5.29
N ARG A 138 11.89 -1.63 -6.45
CA ARG A 138 11.52 -0.79 -7.60
C ARG A 138 10.18 -1.16 -8.21
N ALA A 139 9.70 -2.38 -7.99
CA ALA A 139 8.36 -2.76 -8.39
C ALA A 139 7.25 -1.92 -7.72
N TYR A 140 7.55 -1.20 -6.64
CA TYR A 140 6.58 -0.48 -5.81
C TYR A 140 6.82 1.02 -5.82
N ASP A 141 5.74 1.80 -5.86
CA ASP A 141 5.75 3.24 -5.60
C ASP A 141 5.25 3.60 -4.19
N THR A 142 4.56 2.66 -3.55
CA THR A 142 3.96 2.81 -2.23
C THR A 142 4.02 1.49 -1.50
N LEU A 143 4.46 1.51 -0.24
CA LEU A 143 4.37 0.37 0.67
C LEU A 143 3.51 0.73 1.88
N ILE A 144 2.57 -0.13 2.22
CA ILE A 144 1.75 -0.06 3.42
C ILE A 144 2.14 -1.26 4.28
N ILE A 145 2.81 -1.00 5.39
CA ILE A 145 3.20 -2.00 6.38
C ILE A 145 2.11 -2.01 7.46
N ASP A 146 1.15 -2.92 7.32
CA ASP A 146 -0.04 -2.97 8.17
C ASP A 146 0.20 -3.81 9.42
N GLU A 147 -0.51 -3.48 10.51
CA GLU A 147 -0.41 -4.16 11.79
C GLU A 147 1.03 -4.25 12.31
N ALA A 148 1.82 -3.17 12.14
CA ALA A 148 3.23 -3.15 12.54
C ALA A 148 3.43 -3.40 14.05
N HIS A 149 2.36 -3.28 14.84
CA HIS A 149 2.32 -3.64 16.24
C HIS A 149 2.39 -5.16 16.51
N GLU A 150 2.21 -6.04 15.52
CA GLU A 150 2.20 -7.52 15.73
C GLU A 150 3.58 -8.12 16.11
N ARG A 151 4.59 -7.32 16.49
CA ARG A 151 5.92 -7.73 17.03
C ARG A 151 6.53 -8.96 16.35
N SER A 152 6.39 -9.04 15.03
CA SER A 152 6.93 -10.11 14.20
C SER A 152 8.33 -9.73 13.72
N LEU A 153 9.28 -10.68 13.79
CA LEU A 153 10.64 -10.49 13.26
C LEU A 153 10.63 -10.02 11.80
N ASN A 154 9.68 -10.52 10.98
CA ASN A 154 9.59 -10.12 9.58
C ASN A 154 9.26 -8.62 9.44
N ILE A 155 8.40 -8.09 10.31
CA ILE A 155 8.04 -6.66 10.31
C ILE A 155 9.25 -5.84 10.74
N ASP A 156 9.93 -6.22 11.82
CA ASP A 156 11.14 -5.51 12.29
C ASP A 156 12.23 -5.46 11.21
N PHE A 157 12.51 -6.59 10.54
CA PHE A 157 13.45 -6.63 9.43
C PHE A 157 13.00 -5.78 8.25
N LEU A 158 11.71 -5.82 7.88
CA LEU A 158 11.19 -4.99 6.80
C LEU A 158 11.33 -3.49 7.11
N LEU A 159 10.98 -3.05 8.32
CA LEU A 159 11.10 -1.64 8.71
C LEU A 159 12.55 -1.17 8.73
N GLY A 160 13.47 -2.01 9.22
CA GLY A 160 14.91 -1.74 9.15
C GLY A 160 15.43 -1.66 7.72
N TYR A 161 15.03 -2.60 6.86
CA TYR A 161 15.41 -2.64 5.45
C TYR A 161 14.86 -1.44 4.68
N ILE A 162 13.58 -1.10 4.89
CA ILE A 162 12.92 0.04 4.25
C ILE A 162 13.65 1.33 4.65
N LYS A 163 13.95 1.55 5.94
CA LYS A 163 14.72 2.72 6.39
C LYS A 163 16.03 2.89 5.61
N GLN A 164 16.74 1.80 5.34
CA GLN A 164 18.00 1.84 4.60
C GLN A 164 17.85 2.21 3.13
N ILE A 165 16.75 1.81 2.47
CA ILE A 165 16.56 2.10 1.04
C ILE A 165 15.92 3.47 0.75
N LEU A 166 15.22 4.07 1.72
CA LEU A 166 14.49 5.33 1.53
C LEU A 166 15.35 6.48 0.99
N PRO A 167 16.61 6.70 1.45
CA PRO A 167 17.47 7.74 0.87
C PRO A 167 17.77 7.55 -0.61
N ARG A 168 17.69 6.30 -1.11
CA ARG A 168 17.92 5.94 -2.53
C ARG A 168 16.62 5.84 -3.33
N ARG A 169 15.46 5.95 -2.67
CA ARG A 169 14.11 5.83 -3.25
C ARG A 169 13.22 6.99 -2.79
N PRO A 170 13.58 8.26 -3.08
CA PRO A 170 12.78 9.43 -2.69
C PRO A 170 11.36 9.41 -3.29
N ASP A 171 11.14 8.62 -4.34
CA ASP A 171 9.85 8.41 -5.00
C ASP A 171 8.91 7.46 -4.22
N LEU A 172 9.47 6.56 -3.41
CA LEU A 172 8.74 5.56 -2.65
C LEU A 172 8.03 6.19 -1.45
N LYS A 173 6.71 6.04 -1.36
CA LYS A 173 5.93 6.39 -0.17
C LYS A 173 5.79 5.19 0.75
N VAL A 174 5.85 5.42 2.06
CA VAL A 174 5.67 4.37 3.07
C VAL A 174 4.60 4.80 4.05
N VAL A 175 3.64 3.92 4.28
CA VAL A 175 2.65 4.03 5.35
C VAL A 175 2.89 2.91 6.33
N VAL A 176 3.06 3.22 7.61
CA VAL A 176 3.13 2.24 8.68
C VAL A 176 1.83 2.37 9.48
N THR A 177 1.09 1.28 9.62
CA THR A 177 -0.11 1.30 10.46
C THR A 177 0.16 0.63 11.79
N SER A 178 -0.46 1.17 12.83
CA SER A 178 -0.36 0.59 14.17
C SER A 178 -1.62 0.88 14.99
N THR A 179 -1.69 0.25 16.17
CA THR A 179 -2.56 0.76 17.23
C THR A 179 -1.99 2.06 17.80
N THR A 180 -2.78 2.76 18.60
CA THR A 180 -2.43 4.07 19.16
C THR A 180 -1.20 4.05 20.09
N ILE A 181 -0.85 2.88 20.65
CA ILE A 181 0.17 2.76 21.70
C ILE A 181 1.61 2.85 21.15
N ASP A 182 1.85 2.50 19.88
CA ASP A 182 3.22 2.36 19.35
C ASP A 182 3.68 3.52 18.44
N ALA A 183 2.94 4.63 18.39
CA ALA A 183 3.18 5.72 17.43
C ALA A 183 4.59 6.33 17.56
N GLU A 184 5.01 6.66 18.78
CA GLU A 184 6.30 7.32 19.07
C GLU A 184 7.48 6.43 18.67
N ARG A 185 7.42 5.14 19.00
CA ARG A 185 8.45 4.17 18.65
C ARG A 185 8.67 4.08 17.14
N PHE A 186 7.59 4.07 16.35
CA PHE A 186 7.73 4.07 14.89
C PHE A 186 8.24 5.41 14.36
N ALA A 187 7.85 6.53 14.99
CA ALA A 187 8.34 7.85 14.60
C ALA A 187 9.85 7.96 14.83
N GLU A 188 10.35 7.55 15.99
CA GLU A 188 11.78 7.48 16.30
C GLU A 188 12.53 6.55 15.35
N HIS A 189 11.94 5.41 14.98
CA HIS A 189 12.55 4.51 14.01
C HIS A 189 12.76 5.19 12.65
N PHE A 190 11.88 6.10 12.21
CA PHE A 190 11.99 6.77 10.91
C PHE A 190 12.52 8.21 10.95
N ALA A 191 12.80 8.74 12.14
CA ALA A 191 13.54 9.99 12.33
C ALA A 191 14.99 9.89 11.85
#